data_AF-A0A434CV38-F1
#
_entry.id   AF-A0A434CV38-F1
#
_cell.length_a   1.000
_cell.length_b   1.000
_cell.length_c   1.000
_cell.angle_alpha   90.00
_cell.angle_beta   90.00
_cell.angle_gamma   90.00
#
_symmetry.space_group_name_H-M   'P 1'
#
loop_
_entity.id
_entity.type
_entity.pdbx_description
1 polymer ?
#
loop_
_entity_poly.entity_id
_entity_poly.type
_entity_poly.pdbx_seq_one_letter_code
_entity_poly.pdbx_strand_id
1 'polypeptide(L)'
;MIEKRPGEAVSEAEREIEAVICAVEPWTGRDLRYRPVHGGISNSNWRVRIAGQSGSYFVKVPGRGTEMFIDRKAAAEASRRAHSLGIGPAVYGYLDERGVEIADFMEGRRSCTNRDFLDPDVRRSVLGLYRRFNDSGLLSLTKTVFDMIDEHVDQVGELGGALPADFAWLHRQYLLARAALEASGIDLVPCFNDPMPGNFMIAPDRSMMLIDYE
;
A
#
# COMPACT_ATOMS: atom_id res chain seq x y z
N MET A 1 -5.08 23.49 1.17
CA MET A 1 -4.02 23.24 2.18
C MET A 1 -2.76 23.96 1.76
N ILE A 2 -2.02 24.49 2.73
CA ILE A 2 -0.81 25.28 2.47
C ILE A 2 0.34 24.32 2.10
N GLU A 3 1.01 24.57 0.99
CA GLU A 3 2.27 23.92 0.64
C GLU A 3 3.43 24.58 1.40
N LYS A 4 4.34 23.77 1.94
CA LYS A 4 5.53 24.19 2.69
C LYS A 4 6.81 23.89 1.93
N ARG A 5 7.87 24.62 2.23
CA ARG A 5 9.26 24.35 1.78
C ARG A 5 10.02 23.59 2.86
N PRO A 6 11.04 22.80 2.49
CA PRO A 6 12.00 22.30 3.49
C PRO A 6 12.56 23.45 4.34
N GLY A 7 12.55 23.28 5.67
CA GLY A 7 12.87 24.31 6.67
C GLY A 7 11.65 25.00 7.29
N GLU A 8 10.43 24.67 6.87
CA GLU A 8 9.18 25.25 7.39
C GLU A 8 8.38 24.27 8.28
N ALA A 9 8.97 23.11 8.61
CA ALA A 9 8.38 22.12 9.49
C ALA A 9 8.06 22.67 10.89
N VAL A 10 6.85 22.37 11.37
CA VAL A 10 6.38 22.70 12.73
C VAL A 10 6.06 21.45 13.55
N SER A 11 5.80 20.31 12.91
CA SER A 11 5.53 19.03 13.58
C SER A 11 6.69 18.03 13.41
N GLU A 12 6.67 16.95 14.19
CA GLU A 12 7.64 15.85 14.05
C GLU A 12 7.52 15.16 12.69
N ALA A 13 6.30 14.80 12.28
CA ALA A 13 6.05 14.22 10.96
C ALA A 13 6.50 15.14 9.81
N GLU A 14 6.39 16.47 9.98
CA GLU A 14 6.92 17.42 8.99
C GLU A 14 8.46 17.44 8.96
N ARG A 15 9.13 17.31 10.11
CA ARG A 15 10.60 17.19 10.15
C ARG A 15 11.07 15.87 9.52
N GLU A 16 10.33 14.78 9.72
CA GLU A 16 10.61 13.49 9.12
C GLU A 16 10.51 13.54 7.59
N ILE A 17 9.41 14.07 7.03
CA ILE A 17 9.28 14.21 5.58
C ILE A 17 10.36 15.15 5.00
N GLU A 18 10.71 16.24 5.67
CA GLU A 18 11.79 17.11 5.22
C GLU A 18 13.14 16.37 5.14
N ALA A 19 13.47 15.56 6.15
CA ALA A 19 14.67 14.73 6.14
C ALA A 19 14.65 13.70 4.99
N VAL A 20 13.48 13.10 4.73
CA VAL A 20 13.27 12.14 3.64
C VAL A 20 13.47 12.80 2.28
N ILE A 21 12.75 13.87 1.97
CA ILE A 21 12.80 14.50 0.64
C ILE A 21 14.15 15.17 0.34
N CYS A 22 14.85 15.65 1.37
CA CYS A 22 16.21 16.19 1.23
C CYS A 22 17.26 15.10 0.97
N ALA A 23 16.96 13.83 1.27
CA ALA A 23 17.88 12.73 1.04
C ALA A 23 17.70 12.02 -0.30
N VAL A 24 16.69 12.41 -1.10
CA VAL A 24 16.46 11.87 -2.44
C VAL A 24 17.46 12.52 -3.41
N GLU A 25 18.45 11.75 -3.88
CA GLU A 25 19.56 12.27 -4.69
C GLU A 25 19.11 13.06 -5.93
N PRO A 26 18.14 12.58 -6.75
CA PRO A 26 17.63 13.35 -7.90
C PRO A 26 16.94 14.68 -7.57
N TRP A 27 16.60 14.92 -6.30
CA TRP A 27 15.91 16.12 -5.83
C TRP A 27 16.85 17.14 -5.18
N THR A 28 18.13 16.80 -5.05
CA THR A 28 19.15 17.66 -4.43
C THR A 28 19.26 19.00 -5.14
N GLY A 29 19.21 20.10 -4.38
CA GLY A 29 19.31 21.47 -4.91
C GLY A 29 18.09 21.95 -5.68
N ARG A 30 17.00 21.18 -5.74
CA ARG A 30 15.75 21.58 -6.41
C ARG A 30 14.85 22.37 -5.46
N ASP A 31 13.99 23.23 -6.02
CA ASP A 31 12.96 23.92 -5.24
C ASP A 31 11.78 22.98 -4.98
N LEU A 32 11.71 22.44 -3.75
CA LEU A 32 10.71 21.48 -3.31
C LEU A 32 9.56 22.16 -2.55
N ARG A 33 8.35 21.64 -2.76
CA ARG A 33 7.17 21.93 -1.94
C ARG A 33 6.56 20.63 -1.45
N TYR A 34 6.09 20.60 -0.22
CA TYR A 34 5.38 19.44 0.32
C TYR A 34 4.11 19.84 1.05
N ARG A 35 3.16 18.91 1.14
CA ARG A 35 1.95 19.04 1.96
C ARG A 35 1.43 17.66 2.35
N PRO A 36 0.72 17.54 3.48
CA PRO A 36 0.13 16.26 3.87
C PRO A 36 -0.93 15.82 2.86
N VAL A 37 -1.04 14.51 2.67
CA VAL A 37 -2.14 13.82 2.01
C VAL A 37 -2.94 13.15 3.13
N HIS A 38 -4.20 13.57 3.27
CA HIS A 38 -5.05 13.02 4.33
C HIS A 38 -5.69 11.73 3.84
N GLY A 39 -5.53 10.66 4.61
CA GLY A 39 -5.90 9.28 4.26
C GLY A 39 -4.77 8.32 4.63
N GLY A 40 -5.11 7.11 5.07
CA GLY A 40 -4.17 6.14 5.65
C GLY A 40 -4.25 6.08 7.18
N ILE A 41 -4.13 4.88 7.75
CA ILE A 41 -4.30 4.61 9.20
C ILE A 41 -2.95 4.52 9.91
N SER A 42 -1.94 3.94 9.25
CA SER A 42 -0.66 3.52 9.83
C SER A 42 0.55 4.38 9.45
N ASN A 43 0.47 5.15 8.35
CA ASN A 43 1.61 5.79 7.70
C ASN A 43 1.41 7.30 7.50
N SER A 44 2.52 8.07 7.43
CA SER A 44 2.47 9.49 7.11
C SER A 44 2.61 9.72 5.61
N ASN A 45 1.52 10.19 4.99
CA ASN A 45 1.40 10.34 3.54
C ASN A 45 1.57 11.80 3.10
N TRP A 46 2.41 12.03 2.10
CA TRP A 46 2.78 13.37 1.65
C TRP A 46 2.70 13.49 0.15
N ARG A 47 2.35 14.70 -0.32
CA ARG A 47 2.50 15.10 -1.71
C ARG A 47 3.70 16.03 -1.80
N VAL A 48 4.62 15.73 -2.69
CA VAL A 48 5.85 16.49 -2.94
C VAL A 48 5.85 16.99 -4.37
N ARG A 49 6.09 18.28 -4.57
CA ARG A 49 6.15 18.93 -5.88
C ARG A 49 7.55 19.51 -6.08
N ILE A 50 8.06 19.37 -7.30
CA ILE A 50 9.37 19.88 -7.69
C ILE A 50 9.16 20.99 -8.71
N ALA A 51 9.70 22.18 -8.45
CA ALA A 51 9.58 23.29 -9.38
C ALA A 51 10.15 22.93 -10.76
N GLY A 52 9.40 23.29 -11.81
CA GLY A 52 9.75 23.02 -13.19
C GLY A 52 9.47 21.58 -13.68
N GLN A 53 8.94 20.69 -12.83
CA GLN A 53 8.45 19.37 -13.27
C GLN A 53 6.92 19.38 -13.42
N SER A 54 6.43 18.74 -14.49
CA SER A 54 5.01 18.46 -14.67
C SER A 54 4.63 17.24 -13.84
N GLY A 55 3.99 17.46 -12.70
CA GLY A 55 3.52 16.39 -11.80
C GLY A 55 3.90 16.62 -10.35
N SER A 56 3.55 15.65 -9.52
CA SER A 56 3.92 15.58 -8.10
C SER A 56 4.22 14.13 -7.76
N TYR A 57 4.90 13.93 -6.63
CA TYR A 57 5.20 12.62 -6.07
C TYR A 57 4.33 12.39 -4.84
N PHE A 58 3.89 11.17 -4.66
CA PHE A 58 3.39 10.66 -3.39
C PHE A 58 4.57 10.08 -2.62
N VAL A 59 4.72 10.46 -1.36
CA VAL A 59 5.77 9.95 -0.47
C VAL A 59 5.12 9.41 0.79
N LYS A 60 5.28 8.11 1.03
CA LYS A 60 4.84 7.41 2.23
C LYS A 60 6.03 7.22 3.15
N VAL A 61 6.00 7.87 4.31
CA VAL A 61 6.99 7.65 5.36
C VAL A 61 6.42 6.55 6.28
N PRO A 62 7.16 5.44 6.46
CA PRO A 62 6.64 4.29 7.18
C PRO A 62 6.43 4.61 8.67
N GLY A 63 5.33 4.13 9.24
CA GLY A 63 5.07 4.18 10.67
C GLY A 63 6.08 3.35 11.47
N ARG A 64 6.33 3.73 12.73
CA ARG A 64 7.20 2.96 13.65
C ARG A 64 6.52 1.62 14.00
N GLY A 65 7.24 0.51 13.85
CA GLY A 65 6.74 -0.82 14.23
C GLY A 65 6.02 -1.59 13.12
N THR A 66 5.87 -1.02 11.92
CA THR A 66 5.23 -1.72 10.78
C THR A 66 6.14 -2.78 10.16
N GLU A 67 7.44 -2.75 10.44
CA GLU A 67 8.43 -3.73 9.99
C GLU A 67 8.16 -5.15 10.47
N MET A 68 7.38 -5.34 11.54
CA MET A 68 6.98 -6.68 12.01
C MET A 68 5.90 -7.33 11.12
N PHE A 69 5.19 -6.55 10.31
CA PHE A 69 4.01 -7.02 9.59
C PHE A 69 4.16 -6.94 8.06
N ILE A 70 5.04 -6.06 7.57
CA ILE A 70 5.12 -5.72 6.14
C ILE A 70 6.51 -6.04 5.60
N ASP A 71 6.57 -6.97 4.64
CA ASP A 71 7.78 -7.19 3.85
C ASP A 71 7.88 -6.12 2.76
N ARG A 72 8.66 -5.08 3.06
CA ARG A 72 8.84 -3.92 2.17
C ARG A 72 9.44 -4.30 0.81
N LYS A 73 10.21 -5.39 0.71
CA LYS A 73 10.76 -5.84 -0.58
C LYS A 73 9.66 -6.45 -1.43
N ALA A 74 8.79 -7.25 -0.83
CA ALA A 74 7.62 -7.81 -1.51
C ALA A 74 6.65 -6.69 -1.96
N ALA A 75 6.39 -5.71 -1.10
CA ALA A 75 5.53 -4.56 -1.44
C ALA A 75 6.09 -3.71 -2.60
N ALA A 76 7.41 -3.47 -2.60
CA ALA A 76 8.08 -2.76 -3.69
C ALA A 76 8.06 -3.57 -5.00
N GLU A 77 8.24 -4.88 -4.95
CA GLU A 77 8.10 -5.77 -6.11
C GLU A 77 6.68 -5.72 -6.67
N ALA A 78 5.67 -5.86 -5.82
CA ALA A 78 4.26 -5.80 -6.19
C ALA A 78 3.90 -4.47 -6.84
N SER A 79 4.35 -3.35 -6.25
CA SER A 79 4.12 -2.00 -6.79
C SER A 79 4.78 -1.80 -8.17
N ARG A 80 6.02 -2.27 -8.36
CA ARG A 80 6.68 -2.23 -9.68
C ARG A 80 5.98 -3.10 -10.70
N ARG A 81 5.49 -4.28 -10.29
CA ARG A 81 4.70 -5.17 -11.15
C ARG A 81 3.43 -4.46 -11.60
N ALA A 82 2.69 -3.86 -10.67
CA ALA A 82 1.49 -3.09 -10.96
C ALA A 82 1.74 -1.95 -11.94
N HIS A 83 2.85 -1.21 -11.77
CA HIS A 83 3.26 -0.18 -12.72
C HIS A 83 3.51 -0.74 -14.13
N SER A 84 4.27 -1.84 -14.23
CA SER A 84 4.58 -2.47 -15.53
C SER A 84 3.33 -2.96 -16.28
N LEU A 85 2.28 -3.30 -15.53
CA LEU A 85 0.97 -3.66 -16.05
C LEU A 85 0.10 -2.43 -16.33
N GLY A 86 0.52 -1.21 -16.00
CA GLY A 86 -0.30 0.00 -16.13
C GLY A 86 -1.55 -0.01 -15.25
N ILE A 87 -1.52 -0.73 -14.13
CA ILE A 87 -2.58 -0.74 -13.11
C ILE A 87 -2.16 -0.04 -11.81
N GLY A 88 -0.91 0.39 -11.69
CA GLY A 88 -0.38 1.18 -10.58
C GLY A 88 0.46 2.37 -11.05
N PRO A 89 0.75 3.32 -10.15
CA PRO A 89 1.58 4.49 -10.47
C PRO A 89 3.04 4.07 -10.70
N ALA A 90 3.83 4.92 -11.35
CA ALA A 90 5.28 4.70 -11.37
C ALA A 90 5.83 4.79 -9.95
N VAL A 91 6.76 3.90 -9.61
CA VAL A 91 7.39 3.84 -8.28
C VAL A 91 8.90 4.00 -8.40
N TYR A 92 9.49 4.66 -7.41
CA TYR A 92 10.87 5.07 -7.40
C TYR A 92 11.56 4.55 -6.15
N GLY A 93 12.51 3.62 -6.33
CA GLY A 93 13.23 2.99 -5.22
C GLY A 93 14.37 3.84 -4.66
N TYR A 94 14.22 5.17 -4.60
CA TYR A 94 15.30 6.07 -4.20
C TYR A 94 15.72 5.87 -2.74
N LEU A 95 14.80 5.41 -1.90
CA LEU A 95 14.96 5.28 -0.44
C LEU A 95 14.38 3.95 0.08
N ASP A 96 14.40 2.90 -0.74
CA ASP A 96 13.89 1.56 -0.37
C ASP A 96 14.57 1.02 0.89
N GLU A 97 15.84 1.33 1.10
CA GLU A 97 16.62 0.92 2.27
C GLU A 97 16.11 1.54 3.58
N ARG A 98 15.38 2.66 3.47
CA ARG A 98 14.70 3.32 4.60
C ARG A 98 13.22 2.94 4.65
N GLY A 99 12.76 2.14 3.69
CA GLY A 99 11.37 1.76 3.47
C GLY A 99 10.43 2.93 3.22
N VAL A 100 10.96 4.00 2.63
CA VAL A 100 10.13 5.10 2.14
C VAL A 100 9.62 4.73 0.76
N GLU A 101 8.31 4.77 0.56
CA GLU A 101 7.75 4.57 -0.77
C GLU A 101 7.57 5.91 -1.47
N ILE A 102 8.09 5.99 -2.69
CA ILE A 102 7.95 7.16 -3.55
C ILE A 102 7.28 6.70 -4.84
N ALA A 103 6.17 7.34 -5.19
CA ALA A 103 5.42 7.04 -6.40
C ALA A 103 4.96 8.32 -7.10
N ASP A 104 4.52 8.21 -8.35
CA ASP A 104 3.78 9.30 -8.99
C ASP A 104 2.53 9.61 -8.18
N PHE A 105 2.32 10.90 -7.89
CA PHE A 105 1.04 11.36 -7.36
C PHE A 105 0.01 11.27 -8.48
N MET A 106 -1.07 10.54 -8.24
CA MET A 106 -2.13 10.33 -9.22
C MET A 106 -3.01 11.57 -9.42
N GLU A 107 -2.52 12.54 -10.18
CA GLU A 107 -3.25 13.76 -10.52
C GLU A 107 -4.56 13.44 -11.24
N GLY A 108 -5.60 14.22 -10.92
CA GLY A 108 -6.92 14.07 -11.54
C GLY A 108 -7.69 12.82 -11.11
N ARG A 109 -7.10 11.93 -10.30
CA ARG A 109 -7.79 10.77 -9.73
C ARG A 109 -8.18 11.03 -8.28
N ARG A 110 -9.26 10.40 -7.83
CA ARG A 110 -9.66 10.36 -6.41
C ARG A 110 -9.73 8.91 -5.94
N SER A 111 -9.56 8.70 -4.64
CA SER A 111 -9.89 7.42 -4.03
C SER A 111 -11.38 7.11 -4.17
N CYS A 112 -11.71 5.84 -4.36
CA CYS A 112 -13.05 5.35 -4.25
C CYS A 112 -13.52 5.36 -2.79
N THR A 113 -14.84 5.34 -2.64
CA THR A 113 -15.57 5.25 -1.38
C THR A 113 -16.47 4.03 -1.41
N ASN A 114 -17.00 3.61 -0.25
CA ASN A 114 -18.00 2.53 -0.20
C ASN A 114 -19.19 2.78 -1.15
N ARG A 115 -19.56 4.04 -1.38
CA ARG A 115 -20.65 4.42 -2.29
C ARG A 115 -20.33 4.12 -3.75
N ASP A 116 -19.08 4.29 -4.18
CA ASP A 116 -18.67 3.99 -5.56
C ASP A 116 -18.85 2.50 -5.88
N PHE A 117 -18.63 1.64 -4.90
CA PHE A 117 -18.78 0.19 -5.05
C PHE A 117 -20.25 -0.28 -5.15
N LEU A 118 -21.24 0.60 -4.96
CA LEU A 118 -22.64 0.30 -5.30
C LEU A 118 -22.83 0.18 -6.81
N ASP A 119 -21.99 0.84 -7.61
CA ASP A 119 -22.02 0.77 -9.06
C ASP A 119 -21.40 -0.56 -9.58
N PRO A 120 -22.17 -1.38 -10.33
CA PRO A 120 -21.66 -2.64 -10.88
C PRO A 120 -20.47 -2.47 -11.83
N ASP A 121 -20.35 -1.35 -12.53
CA ASP A 121 -19.25 -1.12 -13.47
C ASP A 121 -17.94 -0.82 -12.73
N VAL A 122 -18.01 -0.16 -11.57
CA VAL A 122 -16.84 0.00 -10.69
C VAL A 122 -16.35 -1.37 -10.21
N ARG A 123 -17.26 -2.22 -9.72
CA ARG A 123 -16.91 -3.59 -9.29
C ARG A 123 -16.30 -4.40 -10.44
N ARG A 124 -16.86 -4.31 -11.65
CA ARG A 124 -16.32 -4.99 -12.83
C ARG A 124 -14.92 -4.50 -13.18
N SER A 125 -14.68 -3.20 -13.15
CA SER A 125 -13.34 -2.62 -13.37
C SER A 125 -12.33 -3.11 -12.35
N VAL A 126 -12.69 -3.15 -11.07
CA VAL A 126 -11.84 -3.68 -9.99
C VAL A 126 -11.47 -5.13 -10.22
N LEU A 127 -12.43 -5.99 -10.55
CA LEU A 127 -12.16 -7.40 -10.88
C LEU A 127 -11.22 -7.53 -12.10
N GLY A 128 -11.34 -6.61 -13.07
CA GLY A 128 -10.40 -6.53 -14.19
C GLY A 128 -8.97 -6.22 -13.75
N LEU A 129 -8.79 -5.28 -12.82
CA LEU A 129 -7.47 -4.94 -12.26
C LEU A 129 -6.87 -6.12 -11.50
N TYR A 130 -7.66 -6.78 -10.66
CA TYR A 130 -7.23 -7.99 -9.93
C TYR A 130 -6.80 -9.09 -10.87
N ARG A 131 -7.61 -9.41 -11.88
CA ARG A 131 -7.26 -10.44 -12.86
C ARG A 131 -5.94 -10.14 -13.55
N ARG A 132 -5.72 -8.90 -13.99
CA ARG A 132 -4.45 -8.49 -14.62
C ARG A 132 -3.27 -8.68 -13.69
N PHE A 133 -3.44 -8.41 -12.40
CA PHE A 133 -2.39 -8.63 -11.40
C PHE A 133 -2.17 -10.13 -11.14
N ASN A 134 -3.24 -10.90 -10.90
CA ASN A 134 -3.19 -12.35 -10.67
C ASN A 134 -2.52 -13.10 -11.83
N ASP A 135 -2.79 -12.69 -13.07
CA ASP A 135 -2.22 -13.29 -14.28
C ASP A 135 -0.75 -12.86 -14.54
N SER A 136 -0.14 -12.06 -13.66
CA SER A 136 1.20 -11.49 -13.89
C SER A 136 2.36 -12.40 -13.46
N GLY A 137 2.06 -13.57 -12.90
CA GLY A 137 3.04 -14.51 -12.37
C GLY A 137 3.41 -14.24 -10.92
N LEU A 138 3.94 -15.25 -10.24
CA LEU A 138 4.28 -15.18 -8.82
C LEU A 138 5.29 -14.06 -8.53
N LEU A 139 5.13 -13.43 -7.37
CA LEU A 139 6.14 -12.56 -6.76
C LEU A 139 7.22 -13.41 -6.09
N SER A 140 8.32 -12.78 -5.68
CA SER A 140 9.41 -13.46 -4.95
C SER A 140 8.96 -14.03 -3.61
N LEU A 141 8.02 -13.35 -2.94
CA LEU A 141 7.38 -13.82 -1.72
C LEU A 141 6.09 -14.56 -2.06
N THR A 142 5.98 -15.81 -1.62
CA THR A 142 4.74 -16.58 -1.68
C THR A 142 4.27 -16.87 -0.25
N LYS A 143 3.14 -16.27 0.13
CA LYS A 143 2.43 -16.54 1.39
C LYS A 143 0.95 -16.67 1.09
N THR A 144 0.31 -17.65 1.71
CA THR A 144 -1.14 -17.82 1.71
C THR A 144 -1.75 -17.08 2.89
N VAL A 145 -3.08 -16.92 2.87
CA VAL A 145 -3.82 -16.38 4.03
C VAL A 145 -3.61 -17.24 5.29
N PHE A 146 -3.33 -18.53 5.13
CA PHE A 146 -3.08 -19.43 6.25
C PHE A 146 -1.73 -19.16 6.91
N ASP A 147 -0.69 -18.96 6.10
CA ASP A 147 0.63 -18.56 6.61
C ASP A 147 0.52 -17.22 7.37
N MET A 148 -0.23 -16.26 6.83
CA MET A 148 -0.46 -14.97 7.49
C MET A 148 -1.22 -15.12 8.81
N ILE A 149 -2.25 -15.99 8.87
CA ILE A 149 -2.99 -16.22 10.12
C ILE A 149 -2.08 -16.85 11.17
N ASP A 150 -1.31 -17.87 10.80
CA ASP A 150 -0.38 -18.56 11.70
C ASP A 150 0.66 -17.56 12.26
N GLU A 151 1.24 -16.71 11.39
CA GLU A 151 2.16 -15.65 11.80
C GLU A 151 1.54 -14.70 12.84
N HIS A 152 0.29 -14.27 12.64
CA HIS A 152 -0.37 -13.36 13.59
C HIS A 152 -0.70 -14.06 14.92
N VAL A 153 -1.05 -15.35 14.89
CA VAL A 153 -1.28 -16.12 16.13
C VAL A 153 0.01 -16.23 16.93
N ASP A 154 1.14 -16.52 16.28
CA ASP A 154 2.45 -16.58 16.93
C ASP A 154 2.85 -15.22 17.51
N GLN A 155 2.68 -14.13 16.75
CA GLN A 155 2.94 -12.76 17.21
C GLN A 155 2.13 -12.38 18.45
N VAL A 156 0.86 -12.76 18.53
CA VAL A 156 0.05 -12.55 19.73
C VAL A 156 0.68 -13.26 20.94
N GLY A 157 1.17 -14.48 20.75
CA GLY A 157 1.89 -15.23 21.79
C GLY A 157 3.18 -14.53 22.23
N GLU A 158 4.02 -14.13 21.28
CA GLU A 158 5.32 -13.47 21.53
C GLU A 158 5.18 -12.13 22.26
N LEU A 159 4.15 -11.36 21.91
CA LEU A 159 3.87 -10.05 22.52
C LEU A 159 3.08 -10.17 23.83
N GLY A 160 2.67 -11.36 24.25
CA GLY A 160 1.80 -11.56 25.40
C GLY A 160 0.42 -10.92 25.23
N GLY A 161 -0.07 -10.86 24.00
CA GLY A 161 -1.35 -10.27 23.64
C GLY A 161 -2.54 -11.05 24.20
N ALA A 162 -3.65 -10.35 24.41
CA ALA A 162 -4.88 -10.97 24.90
C ALA A 162 -5.63 -11.68 23.76
N LEU A 163 -6.03 -12.93 24.01
CA LEU A 163 -6.92 -13.66 23.13
C LEU A 163 -8.38 -13.49 23.59
N PRO A 164 -9.34 -13.38 22.65
CA PRO A 164 -10.77 -13.47 22.97
C PRO A 164 -11.11 -14.78 23.69
N ALA A 165 -12.12 -14.76 24.56
CA ALA A 165 -12.51 -15.92 25.36
C ALA A 165 -12.91 -17.14 24.51
N ASP A 166 -13.40 -16.90 23.30
CA ASP A 166 -13.84 -17.91 22.32
C ASP A 166 -12.75 -18.27 21.29
N PHE A 167 -11.53 -17.76 21.42
CA PHE A 167 -10.45 -17.98 20.45
C PHE A 167 -10.20 -19.47 20.17
N ALA A 168 -10.14 -20.31 21.20
CA ALA A 168 -9.91 -21.75 21.01
C ALA A 168 -10.97 -22.41 20.13
N TRP A 169 -12.23 -21.97 20.25
CA TRP A 169 -13.31 -22.46 19.40
C TRP A 169 -13.19 -21.91 17.97
N LEU A 170 -12.96 -20.59 17.82
CA LEU A 170 -12.77 -19.94 16.51
C LEU A 170 -11.60 -20.54 15.73
N HIS A 171 -10.46 -20.73 16.41
CA HIS A 171 -9.25 -21.33 15.82
C HIS A 171 -9.53 -22.76 15.34
N ARG A 172 -10.31 -23.55 16.10
CA ARG A 172 -10.74 -24.88 15.63
C ARG A 172 -11.61 -24.82 14.37
N GLN A 173 -12.53 -23.85 14.27
CA GLN A 173 -13.34 -23.69 13.05
C GLN A 173 -12.48 -23.26 11.86
N TYR A 174 -11.52 -22.36 12.10
CA TYR A 174 -10.52 -21.95 11.12
C TYR A 174 -9.74 -23.15 10.58
N LEU A 175 -9.22 -24.03 11.44
CA LEU A 175 -8.46 -25.22 11.03
C LEU A 175 -9.31 -26.17 10.16
N LEU A 176 -10.61 -26.31 10.45
CA LEU A 176 -11.51 -27.10 9.61
C LEU A 176 -11.72 -26.48 8.22
N ALA A 177 -11.89 -25.16 8.16
CA ALA A 177 -12.03 -24.43 6.90
C ALA A 177 -10.73 -24.49 6.07
N ARG A 178 -9.57 -24.30 6.71
CA ARG A 178 -8.25 -24.45 6.09
C ARG A 178 -8.07 -25.83 5.48
N ALA A 179 -8.32 -26.89 6.25
CA ALA A 179 -8.18 -28.26 5.78
C ALA A 179 -9.07 -28.55 4.56
N ALA A 180 -10.31 -28.03 4.54
CA ALA A 180 -11.20 -28.19 3.40
C ALA A 180 -10.70 -27.47 2.13
N LEU A 181 -10.17 -26.25 2.29
CA LEU A 181 -9.61 -25.45 1.18
C LEU A 181 -8.31 -26.05 0.63
N GLU A 182 -7.40 -26.48 1.51
CA GLU A 182 -6.17 -27.16 1.11
C GLU A 182 -6.47 -28.49 0.40
N ALA A 183 -7.46 -29.25 0.88
CA ALA A 183 -7.87 -30.49 0.24
C ALA A 183 -8.50 -30.29 -1.16
N SER A 184 -9.13 -29.13 -1.42
CA SER A 184 -9.63 -28.79 -2.76
C SER A 184 -8.53 -28.36 -3.73
N GLY A 185 -7.33 -28.06 -3.22
CA GLY A 185 -6.27 -27.41 -3.98
C GLY A 185 -6.40 -25.88 -3.99
N ILE A 186 -5.26 -25.20 -4.10
CA ILE A 186 -5.18 -23.74 -4.08
C ILE A 186 -4.32 -23.31 -5.28
N ASP A 187 -4.88 -22.46 -6.13
CA ASP A 187 -4.13 -21.81 -7.19
C ASP A 187 -3.32 -20.65 -6.59
N LEU A 188 -2.00 -20.67 -6.81
CA LEU A 188 -1.11 -19.61 -6.35
C LEU A 188 -0.98 -18.53 -7.44
N VAL A 189 -1.42 -17.33 -7.09
CA VAL A 189 -1.29 -16.12 -7.90
C VAL A 189 -0.90 -14.96 -6.97
N PRO A 190 -0.24 -13.92 -7.49
CA PRO A 190 -0.07 -12.69 -6.73
C PRO A 190 -1.44 -12.05 -6.44
N CYS A 191 -1.73 -11.79 -5.17
CA CYS A 191 -3.00 -11.21 -4.73
C CYS A 191 -2.78 -9.81 -4.15
N PHE A 192 -3.76 -8.92 -4.34
CA PHE A 192 -3.72 -7.58 -3.78
C PHE A 192 -4.02 -7.54 -2.27
N ASN A 193 -4.86 -8.46 -1.79
CA ASN A 193 -5.18 -8.74 -0.38
C ASN A 193 -5.84 -7.61 0.45
N ASP A 194 -5.76 -6.33 0.08
CA ASP A 194 -6.44 -5.23 0.80
C ASP A 194 -7.54 -4.53 -0.04
N PRO A 195 -8.76 -5.08 -0.09
CA PRO A 195 -9.85 -4.56 -0.92
C PRO A 195 -10.49 -3.27 -0.37
N MET A 196 -9.81 -2.51 0.49
CA MET A 196 -10.31 -1.24 1.01
C MET A 196 -10.59 -0.25 -0.14
N PRO A 197 -11.79 0.35 -0.24
CA PRO A 197 -12.13 1.28 -1.33
C PRO A 197 -11.17 2.45 -1.53
N GLY A 198 -10.49 2.88 -0.46
CA GLY A 198 -9.46 3.92 -0.50
C GLY A 198 -8.30 3.62 -1.44
N ASN A 199 -8.01 2.35 -1.69
CA ASN A 199 -6.88 1.88 -2.51
C ASN A 199 -7.18 1.85 -4.01
N PHE A 200 -8.40 2.21 -4.41
CA PHE A 200 -8.80 2.26 -5.82
C PHE A 200 -8.92 3.71 -6.26
N MET A 201 -8.11 4.11 -7.22
CA MET A 201 -8.03 5.48 -7.72
C MET A 201 -8.78 5.62 -9.04
N ILE A 202 -9.92 6.30 -9.01
CA ILE A 202 -10.80 6.52 -10.17
C ILE A 202 -10.60 7.92 -10.78
N ALA A 203 -10.46 7.98 -12.10
CA ALA A 203 -10.39 9.23 -12.85
C ALA A 203 -11.79 9.66 -13.39
N PRO A 204 -11.95 10.88 -13.93
CA PRO A 204 -13.21 11.34 -14.50
C PRO A 204 -13.72 10.50 -15.67
N ASP A 205 -12.81 9.91 -16.45
CA ASP A 205 -13.12 8.99 -17.55
C ASP A 205 -13.45 7.56 -17.06
N ARG A 206 -13.51 7.36 -15.73
CA ARG A 206 -13.76 6.10 -15.03
C ARG A 206 -12.66 5.04 -15.16
N SER A 207 -11.50 5.38 -15.74
CA SER A 207 -10.32 4.52 -15.65
C SER A 207 -9.88 4.39 -14.19
N MET A 208 -9.43 3.20 -13.79
CA MET A 208 -9.06 2.90 -12.41
C MET A 208 -7.62 2.40 -12.32
N MET A 209 -6.97 2.73 -11.22
CA MET A 209 -5.65 2.24 -10.82
C MET A 209 -5.69 1.81 -9.35
N LEU A 210 -4.76 0.96 -8.96
CA LEU A 210 -4.56 0.50 -7.59
C LEU A 210 -3.36 1.23 -6.98
N ILE A 211 -3.43 1.44 -5.67
CA ILE A 211 -2.32 1.91 -4.83
C ILE A 211 -2.18 0.99 -3.62
N ASP A 212 -1.09 1.17 -2.87
CA ASP A 212 -0.87 0.52 -1.58
C ASP A 212 -0.84 -1.01 -1.68
N TYR A 213 0.26 -1.53 -2.25
CA TYR A 213 0.51 -2.96 -2.45
C TYR A 213 1.33 -3.58 -1.30
N GLU A 214 1.11 -3.11 -0.07
CA GLU A 214 1.76 -3.64 1.15
C GLU A 214 1.34 -5.08 1.47
#